data_AF-A0A7W6QE14-F1
#
_entry.id   AF-A0A7W6QE14-F1
#
_cell.length_a   1.000
_cell.length_b   1.000
_cell.length_c   1.000
_cell.angle_alpha   90.00
_cell.angle_beta   90.00
_cell.angle_gamma   90.00
#
_symmetry.space_group_name_H-M   'P 1'
#
loop_
_entity.id
_entity.type
_entity.pdbx_description
1 polymer ?
#
loop_
_entity_poly.entity_id
_entity_poly.type
_entity_poly.pdbx_seq_one_letter_code
_entity_poly.pdbx_strand_id
1 'polypeptide(L)'
;MEEEASRFDDHAFVPMVSLEMNVEMFKSQWQFCDEITEYLSDILGQSHSDPARYSNFLSVAANELIELAFRATNERGKIRFSLSRNATFNRLRIAFPCDEEFRRKHIKIGSSEIEPGLGNGSGHLVATPDEALLSNLATILGASVRIERDGEDGIEIIADFPSAEDFQ
;
A
#
# COMPACT_ATOMS: atom_id res chain seq x y z
N MET A 1 -13.60 41.26 7.43
CA MET A 1 -14.40 40.10 6.99
C MET A 1 -13.82 39.73 5.64
N GLU A 2 -13.41 38.46 5.49
CA GLU A 2 -12.59 37.92 4.38
C GLU A 2 -11.10 38.36 4.48
N GLU A 3 -10.08 37.50 4.40
CA GLU A 3 -9.95 36.14 3.90
C GLU A 3 -9.23 35.23 4.93
N GLU A 4 -9.92 34.22 5.46
CA GLU A 4 -9.29 33.03 6.06
C GLU A 4 -9.04 32.01 4.93
N ALA A 5 -8.28 32.43 3.91
CA ALA A 5 -7.87 31.58 2.80
C ALA A 5 -6.35 31.39 2.87
N SER A 6 -5.89 30.40 3.63
CA SER A 6 -4.67 29.62 3.37
C SER A 6 -4.27 28.86 4.63
N ARG A 7 -4.75 27.61 4.75
CA ARG A 7 -4.13 26.50 5.49
C ARG A 7 -4.99 25.23 5.42
N PHE A 8 -5.54 24.92 4.25
CA PHE A 8 -5.67 23.49 3.94
C PHE A 8 -4.25 23.04 3.64
N ASP A 9 -3.70 22.24 4.54
CA ASP A 9 -2.40 21.62 4.37
C ASP A 9 -2.42 20.85 3.05
N ASP A 10 -1.69 21.33 2.04
CA ASP A 10 -1.56 20.70 0.70
C ASP A 10 -1.01 19.25 0.80
N HIS A 11 -0.63 18.83 2.01
CA HIS A 11 -0.10 17.52 2.35
C HIS A 11 -1.09 16.56 3.04
N ALA A 12 -2.28 17.02 3.48
CA ALA A 12 -3.21 16.16 4.18
C ALA A 12 -3.91 15.18 3.22
N PHE A 13 -3.84 13.88 3.53
CA PHE A 13 -4.53 12.84 2.77
C PHE A 13 -6.05 12.94 2.99
N VAL A 14 -6.79 13.14 1.89
CA VAL A 14 -8.25 13.11 1.82
C VAL A 14 -8.70 11.67 1.54
N PRO A 15 -9.60 11.09 2.35
CA PRO A 15 -10.10 9.73 2.13
C PRO A 15 -10.94 9.65 0.85
N MET A 16 -10.74 8.58 0.08
CA MET A 16 -11.51 8.29 -1.14
C MET A 16 -12.45 7.09 -0.93
N VAL A 17 -11.92 5.99 -0.40
CA VAL A 17 -12.71 4.80 -0.08
C VAL A 17 -12.10 4.04 1.09
N SER A 18 -12.95 3.34 1.83
CA SER A 18 -12.54 2.36 2.84
C SER A 18 -13.46 1.13 2.74
N LEU A 19 -12.86 -0.03 2.51
CA LEU A 19 -13.53 -1.33 2.47
C LEU A 19 -13.01 -2.17 3.62
N GLU A 20 -13.91 -2.74 4.42
CA GLU A 20 -13.55 -3.62 5.54
C GLU A 20 -14.37 -4.90 5.47
N MET A 21 -13.71 -6.04 5.67
CA MET A 21 -14.38 -7.35 5.68
C MET A 21 -13.72 -8.32 6.67
N ASN A 22 -14.43 -9.38 7.02
CA ASN A 22 -13.88 -10.46 7.84
C ASN A 22 -12.78 -11.19 7.07
N VAL A 23 -11.69 -11.51 7.75
CA VAL A 23 -10.57 -12.22 7.09
C VAL A 23 -11.00 -13.59 6.60
N GLU A 24 -11.86 -14.32 7.32
CA GLU A 24 -12.41 -15.60 6.87
C GLU A 24 -13.12 -15.48 5.50
N MET A 25 -13.87 -14.40 5.29
CA MET A 25 -14.53 -14.12 4.01
C MET A 25 -13.49 -13.82 2.93
N PHE A 26 -12.56 -12.91 3.21
CA PHE A 26 -11.48 -12.59 2.27
C PHE A 26 -10.67 -13.84 1.87
N LYS A 27 -10.38 -14.71 2.83
CA LYS A 27 -9.62 -15.96 2.63
C LYS A 27 -10.41 -17.06 1.94
N SER A 28 -11.74 -16.97 1.90
CA SER A 28 -12.58 -18.04 1.36
C SER A 28 -12.38 -18.25 -0.15
N GLN A 29 -12.00 -17.18 -0.88
CA GLN A 29 -11.79 -17.23 -2.32
C GLN A 29 -10.62 -16.34 -2.71
N TRP A 30 -9.64 -16.90 -3.44
CA TRP A 30 -8.53 -16.14 -4.00
C TRP A 30 -9.00 -15.01 -4.93
N GLN A 31 -10.14 -15.20 -5.60
CA GLN A 31 -10.75 -14.25 -6.52
C GLN A 31 -11.06 -12.89 -5.88
N PHE A 32 -11.20 -12.81 -4.55
CA PHE A 32 -11.36 -11.53 -3.88
C PHE A 32 -10.13 -10.63 -4.00
N CYS A 33 -8.93 -11.17 -4.24
CA CYS A 33 -7.77 -10.35 -4.57
C CYS A 33 -8.01 -9.56 -5.87
N ASP A 34 -8.48 -10.25 -6.92
CA ASP A 34 -8.75 -9.66 -8.23
C ASP A 34 -9.90 -8.65 -8.14
N GLU A 35 -11.02 -9.02 -7.52
CA GLU A 35 -12.21 -8.14 -7.40
C GLU A 35 -11.93 -6.86 -6.62
N ILE A 36 -11.18 -6.97 -5.51
CA ILE A 36 -10.81 -5.80 -4.71
C ILE A 36 -9.81 -4.94 -5.47
N THR A 37 -8.85 -5.55 -6.16
CA THR A 37 -7.90 -4.82 -7.02
C THR A 37 -8.63 -4.00 -8.08
N GLU A 38 -9.53 -4.64 -8.83
CA GLU A 38 -10.32 -3.98 -9.87
C GLU A 38 -11.13 -2.80 -9.30
N TYR A 39 -11.85 -3.04 -8.20
CA TYR A 39 -12.63 -2.01 -7.53
C TYR A 39 -11.79 -0.79 -7.09
N LEU A 40 -10.62 -1.02 -6.50
CA LEU A 40 -9.73 0.07 -6.04
C LEU A 40 -9.10 0.81 -7.22
N SER A 41 -8.72 0.09 -8.28
CA SER A 41 -8.11 0.66 -9.48
C SER A 41 -9.08 1.55 -10.25
N ASP A 42 -10.35 1.15 -10.36
CA ASP A 42 -11.39 1.94 -10.99
C ASP A 42 -11.62 3.28 -10.28
N ILE A 43 -11.62 3.27 -8.94
CA ILE A 43 -11.78 4.49 -8.12
C ILE A 43 -10.61 5.46 -8.38
N LEU A 44 -9.38 4.96 -8.42
CA LEU A 44 -8.21 5.79 -8.67
C LEU A 44 -8.13 6.28 -10.13
N GLY A 45 -8.56 5.47 -11.10
CA GLY A 45 -8.61 5.83 -12.51
C GLY A 45 -9.58 6.97 -12.82
N GLN A 46 -10.79 6.99 -12.23
CA GLN A 46 -11.83 8.00 -12.50
C GLN A 46 -11.40 9.44 -12.25
N SER A 47 -10.38 9.63 -11.42
CA SER A 47 -9.90 10.94 -10.96
C SER A 47 -8.56 11.32 -11.57
N HIS A 48 -8.15 10.63 -12.65
CA HIS A 48 -6.90 10.85 -13.38
C HIS A 48 -7.17 11.37 -14.81
N SER A 49 -6.20 12.09 -15.38
CA SER A 49 -6.29 12.63 -16.75
C SER A 49 -6.22 11.55 -17.83
N ASP A 50 -5.52 10.45 -17.52
CA ASP A 50 -5.54 9.18 -18.28
C ASP A 50 -6.00 8.04 -17.35
N PRO A 51 -7.32 7.77 -17.26
CA PRO A 51 -7.87 6.74 -16.39
C PRO A 51 -7.41 5.34 -16.71
N ALA A 52 -7.23 5.01 -18.00
CA ALA A 52 -6.91 3.65 -18.44
C ALA A 52 -5.48 3.28 -18.08
N ARG A 53 -4.53 4.20 -18.33
CA ARG A 53 -3.12 3.98 -17.98
C ARG A 53 -2.94 3.87 -16.47
N TYR A 54 -3.57 4.77 -15.71
CA TYR A 54 -3.44 4.79 -14.26
C TYR A 54 -4.07 3.55 -13.59
N SER A 55 -5.26 3.13 -14.04
CA SER A 55 -5.92 1.91 -13.53
C SER A 55 -5.11 0.64 -13.83
N ASN A 56 -4.52 0.52 -15.03
CA ASN A 56 -3.67 -0.62 -15.37
C ASN A 56 -2.41 -0.68 -14.52
N PHE A 57 -1.73 0.46 -14.37
CA PHE A 57 -0.52 0.57 -13.54
C PHE A 57 -0.80 0.14 -12.09
N LEU A 58 -1.86 0.71 -11.52
CA LEU A 58 -2.23 0.46 -10.14
C LEU A 58 -2.76 -0.95 -9.91
N SER A 59 -3.43 -1.56 -10.90
CA SER A 59 -3.94 -2.93 -10.77
C SER A 59 -2.80 -3.92 -10.52
N VAL A 60 -1.65 -3.75 -11.17
CA VAL A 60 -0.47 -4.60 -10.90
C VAL A 60 0.02 -4.39 -9.47
N ALA A 61 0.18 -3.14 -9.06
CA ALA A 61 0.67 -2.78 -7.73
C ALA A 61 -0.25 -3.27 -6.60
N ALA A 62 -1.54 -2.93 -6.72
CA ALA A 62 -2.55 -3.27 -5.73
C ALA A 62 -2.72 -4.78 -5.64
N ASN A 63 -2.74 -5.51 -6.78
CA ASN A 63 -2.88 -6.96 -6.75
C ASN A 63 -1.74 -7.62 -5.95
N GLU A 64 -0.49 -7.26 -6.24
CA GLU A 64 0.66 -7.85 -5.54
C GLU A 64 0.63 -7.57 -4.02
N LEU A 65 0.23 -6.37 -3.61
CA LEU A 65 0.11 -6.01 -2.19
C LEU A 65 -1.09 -6.70 -1.51
N ILE A 66 -2.22 -6.83 -2.23
CA ILE A 66 -3.42 -7.51 -1.73
C ILE A 66 -3.15 -9.01 -1.61
N GLU A 67 -2.46 -9.62 -2.57
CA GLU A 67 -2.02 -11.01 -2.49
C GLU A 67 -1.01 -11.24 -1.36
N LEU A 68 -0.09 -10.30 -1.14
CA LEU A 68 0.82 -10.35 0.00
C LEU A 68 0.02 -10.33 1.31
N ALA A 69 -0.96 -9.42 1.44
CA ALA A 69 -1.85 -9.38 2.60
C ALA A 69 -2.67 -10.68 2.74
N PHE A 70 -3.15 -11.25 1.63
CA PHE A 70 -3.82 -12.54 1.61
C PHE A 70 -2.89 -13.62 2.18
N ARG A 71 -1.65 -13.74 1.72
CA ARG A 71 -0.70 -14.74 2.22
C ARG A 71 -0.31 -14.51 3.69
N ALA A 72 -0.26 -13.26 4.13
CA ALA A 72 0.25 -12.86 5.45
C ALA A 72 -0.79 -12.81 6.57
N THR A 73 -2.07 -12.60 6.24
CA THR A 73 -3.13 -12.50 7.24
C THR A 73 -3.44 -13.84 7.90
N ASN A 74 -3.69 -13.84 9.20
CA ASN A 74 -4.18 -15.03 9.91
C ASN A 74 -5.69 -15.22 9.71
N GLU A 75 -6.26 -16.39 10.05
CA GLU A 75 -7.66 -16.72 9.73
C GLU A 75 -8.72 -15.94 10.54
N ARG A 76 -8.36 -14.92 11.33
CA ARG A 76 -9.30 -14.24 12.24
C ARG A 76 -9.22 -12.73 12.10
N GLY A 77 -10.25 -12.04 12.61
CA GLY A 77 -10.31 -10.58 12.63
C GLY A 77 -10.79 -9.98 11.31
N LYS A 78 -10.34 -8.76 11.02
CA LYS A 78 -10.79 -7.97 9.87
C LYS A 78 -9.61 -7.47 9.05
N ILE A 79 -9.78 -7.45 7.74
CA ILE A 79 -8.89 -6.77 6.81
C ILE A 79 -9.57 -5.50 6.29
N ARG A 80 -8.80 -4.42 6.20
CA ARG A 80 -9.26 -3.13 5.68
C ARG A 80 -8.37 -2.68 4.53
N PHE A 81 -9.00 -2.28 3.45
CA PHE A 81 -8.38 -1.61 2.31
C PHE A 81 -8.84 -0.16 2.33
N SER A 82 -7.91 0.80 2.21
CA SER A 82 -8.27 2.21 2.18
C SER A 82 -7.47 2.96 1.14
N LEU A 83 -8.16 3.80 0.37
CA LEU A 83 -7.54 4.76 -0.52
C LEU A 83 -7.71 6.16 0.02
N SER A 84 -6.64 6.92 -0.05
CA SER A 84 -6.65 8.35 0.24
C SER A 84 -5.72 9.07 -0.72
N ARG A 85 -5.94 10.36 -0.95
CA ARG A 85 -5.15 11.16 -1.89
C ARG A 85 -4.76 12.48 -1.27
N ASN A 86 -3.55 12.96 -1.56
CA ASN A 86 -3.21 14.37 -1.42
C ASN A 86 -2.74 14.93 -2.78
N ALA A 87 -2.20 16.15 -2.78
CA ALA A 87 -1.75 16.81 -4.01
C ALA A 87 -0.71 15.99 -4.81
N THR A 88 0.09 15.15 -4.14
CA THR A 88 1.25 14.48 -4.73
C THR A 88 1.09 12.97 -4.84
N PHE A 89 0.31 12.34 -3.96
CA PHE A 89 0.25 10.89 -3.85
C PHE A 89 -1.18 10.34 -3.73
N ASN A 90 -1.38 9.16 -4.31
CA ASN A 90 -2.43 8.23 -3.96
C ASN A 90 -1.86 7.19 -2.99
N ARG A 91 -2.49 7.05 -1.83
CA ARG A 91 -2.10 6.11 -0.78
C ARG A 91 -3.07 4.95 -0.72
N LEU A 92 -2.56 3.74 -0.95
CA LEU A 92 -3.21 2.49 -0.60
C LEU A 92 -2.73 2.03 0.78
N ARG A 93 -3.69 1.72 1.64
CA ARG A 93 -3.47 1.08 2.94
C ARG A 93 -4.16 -0.27 2.98
N ILE A 94 -3.44 -1.28 3.46
CA ILE A 94 -3.98 -2.61 3.71
C ILE A 94 -3.65 -3.00 5.14
N ALA A 95 -4.64 -2.88 6.03
CA ALA A 95 -4.50 -3.20 7.44
C ALA A 95 -5.12 -4.57 7.75
N PHE A 96 -4.36 -5.45 8.38
CA PHE A 96 -4.81 -6.81 8.70
C PHE A 96 -4.07 -7.42 9.90
N PRO A 97 -4.71 -8.36 10.61
CA PRO A 97 -4.06 -9.14 11.67
C PRO A 97 -3.07 -10.13 11.08
N CYS A 98 -1.89 -10.24 11.68
CA CYS A 98 -0.88 -11.20 11.24
C CYS A 98 -0.19 -11.87 12.43
N ASP A 99 0.43 -13.01 12.16
CA ASP A 99 1.20 -13.73 13.17
C ASP A 99 2.47 -12.97 13.56
N GLU A 100 2.93 -13.22 14.79
CA GLU A 100 4.13 -12.60 15.37
C GLU A 100 5.39 -12.80 14.52
N GLU A 101 5.49 -13.92 13.80
CA GLU A 101 6.62 -14.21 12.94
C GLU A 101 6.69 -13.24 11.75
N PHE A 102 5.58 -13.09 11.02
CA PHE A 102 5.46 -12.14 9.92
C PHE A 102 5.72 -10.71 10.42
N ARG A 103 5.10 -10.36 11.55
CA ARG A 103 5.24 -9.04 12.18
C ARG A 103 6.68 -8.71 12.53
N ARG A 104 7.39 -9.62 13.20
CA ARG A 104 8.78 -9.41 13.64
C ARG A 104 9.74 -9.29 12.46
N LYS A 105 9.48 -10.03 11.38
CA LYS A 105 10.28 -10.03 10.16
C LYS A 105 10.20 -8.67 9.46
N HIS A 106 9.01 -8.07 9.39
CA HIS A 106 8.78 -6.87 8.58
C HIS A 106 8.82 -5.53 9.35
N ILE A 107 8.43 -5.48 10.64
CA ILE A 107 8.43 -4.21 11.41
C ILE A 107 9.85 -3.75 11.80
N LYS A 108 10.81 -4.66 11.97
CA LYS A 108 12.20 -4.29 12.35
C LYS A 108 12.91 -3.40 11.33
N ILE A 109 12.37 -3.28 10.12
CA ILE A 109 12.98 -2.57 8.98
C ILE A 109 12.25 -1.26 8.67
N GLY A 110 11.03 -1.03 9.18
CA GLY A 110 10.27 0.22 8.97
C GLY A 110 10.88 1.48 9.61
N SER A 111 11.95 1.35 10.39
CA SER A 111 12.76 2.47 10.89
C SER A 111 13.94 2.84 9.97
N SER A 112 14.12 2.14 8.85
CA SER A 112 15.04 2.53 7.77
C SER A 112 14.22 2.77 6.51
N GLU A 113 14.13 4.02 6.09
CA GLU A 113 13.65 4.36 4.75
C GLU A 113 14.38 3.50 3.72
N ILE A 114 13.63 2.75 2.91
CA ILE A 114 14.17 2.08 1.73
C ILE A 114 14.36 3.18 0.68
N GLU A 115 15.45 3.94 0.81
CA GLU A 115 15.84 4.93 -0.18
C GLU A 115 16.41 4.24 -1.44
N PRO A 116 16.02 4.69 -2.64
CA PRO A 116 16.61 4.22 -3.88
C PRO A 116 17.92 4.98 -4.13
N GLY A 117 19.07 4.42 -3.73
CA GLY A 117 20.35 4.94 -4.21
C GLY A 117 21.58 4.66 -3.36
N LEU A 118 22.50 3.85 -3.91
CA LEU A 118 23.92 3.69 -3.59
C LEU A 118 24.37 3.79 -2.11
N GLY A 119 24.61 2.63 -1.49
CA GLY A 119 25.36 2.52 -0.24
C GLY A 119 26.21 1.26 -0.17
N ASN A 120 27.52 1.42 -0.38
CA ASN A 120 28.54 0.41 -0.17
C ASN A 120 28.60 -0.01 1.31
N GLY A 121 28.56 -1.31 1.61
CA GLY A 121 29.26 -1.88 2.76
C GLY A 121 28.41 -2.53 3.87
N SER A 122 28.71 -3.82 4.08
CA SER A 122 28.59 -4.58 5.34
C SER A 122 27.23 -5.20 5.70
N GLY A 123 27.16 -6.53 5.50
CA GLY A 123 26.16 -7.43 6.10
C GLY A 123 25.14 -7.89 5.09
N HIS A 124 25.43 -8.99 4.38
CA HIS A 124 24.48 -9.63 3.47
C HIS A 124 23.34 -10.26 4.30
N LEU A 125 22.40 -9.42 4.75
CA LEU A 125 21.05 -9.87 5.07
C LEU A 125 20.45 -10.24 3.73
N VAL A 126 20.30 -11.55 3.50
CA VAL A 126 19.53 -12.06 2.36
C VAL A 126 18.13 -11.49 2.53
N ALA A 127 17.75 -10.55 1.65
CA ALA A 127 16.42 -9.98 1.65
C ALA A 127 15.41 -11.11 1.56
N THR A 128 14.39 -11.04 2.40
CA THR A 128 13.34 -12.07 2.36
C THR A 128 12.55 -11.94 1.05
N PRO A 129 11.90 -13.01 0.55
CA PRO A 129 11.17 -12.93 -0.73
C PRO A 129 10.17 -11.78 -0.79
N ASP A 130 9.52 -11.48 0.34
CA ASP A 130 8.57 -10.38 0.46
C ASP A 130 9.28 -9.01 0.46
N GLU A 131 10.46 -8.88 1.06
CA GLU A 131 11.26 -7.63 1.01
C GLU A 131 11.75 -7.34 -0.41
N ALA A 132 12.23 -8.37 -1.12
CA ALA A 132 12.62 -8.24 -2.52
C ALA A 132 11.41 -7.85 -3.39
N LEU A 133 10.24 -8.44 -3.15
CA LEU A 133 8.99 -8.06 -3.81
C LEU A 133 8.66 -6.59 -3.55
N LEU A 134 8.60 -6.15 -2.29
CA LEU A 134 8.25 -4.77 -1.94
C LEU A 134 9.25 -3.75 -2.50
N SER A 135 10.56 -4.06 -2.44
CA SER A 135 11.61 -3.21 -3.01
C SER A 135 11.52 -3.14 -4.54
N ASN A 136 11.21 -4.27 -5.19
CA ASN A 136 11.02 -4.31 -6.64
C ASN A 136 9.77 -3.53 -7.05
N LEU A 137 8.65 -3.69 -6.32
CA LEU A 137 7.43 -2.93 -6.53
C LEU A 137 7.69 -1.44 -6.36
N ALA A 138 8.32 -1.02 -5.26
CA ALA A 138 8.71 0.38 -5.02
C ALA A 138 9.53 0.95 -6.19
N THR A 139 10.50 0.19 -6.68
CA THR A 139 11.38 0.60 -7.79
C THR A 139 10.63 0.69 -9.13
N ILE A 140 9.89 -0.37 -9.50
CA ILE A 140 9.16 -0.44 -10.78
C ILE A 140 8.06 0.61 -10.85
N LEU A 141 7.43 0.89 -9.71
CA LEU A 141 6.26 1.75 -9.62
C LEU A 141 6.60 3.19 -9.20
N GLY A 142 7.87 3.51 -8.94
CA GLY A 142 8.26 4.80 -8.37
C GLY A 142 7.48 5.13 -7.09
N ALA A 143 7.14 4.11 -6.31
CA ALA A 143 6.26 4.19 -5.15
C ALA A 143 7.05 4.03 -3.86
N SER A 144 6.59 4.66 -2.78
CA SER A 144 7.09 4.34 -1.43
C SER A 144 6.21 3.25 -0.84
N VAL A 145 6.80 2.11 -0.48
CA VAL A 145 6.08 1.00 0.16
C VAL A 145 6.71 0.68 1.50
N ARG A 146 5.88 0.62 2.55
CA ARG A 146 6.33 0.34 3.93
C ARG A 146 5.32 -0.50 4.70
N ILE A 147 5.78 -1.15 5.75
CA ILE A 147 4.96 -1.92 6.68
C ILE A 147 5.07 -1.28 8.07
N GLU A 148 3.93 -0.92 8.64
CA GLU A 148 3.82 -0.32 9.96
C GLU A 148 3.01 -1.23 10.90
N ARG A 149 3.15 -1.01 12.21
CA ARG A 149 2.32 -1.69 13.21
C ARG A 149 0.92 -1.07 13.24
N ASP A 150 -0.11 -1.90 13.24
CA ASP A 150 -1.50 -1.48 13.49
C ASP A 150 -2.04 -2.15 14.77
N GLY A 151 -1.97 -1.44 15.89
CA GLY A 151 -2.39 -1.96 17.19
C GLY A 151 -1.49 -3.07 17.74
N GLU A 152 -2.05 -3.93 18.60
CA GLU A 152 -1.28 -5.00 19.27
C GLU A 152 -0.99 -6.17 18.32
N ASP A 153 -1.92 -6.53 17.45
CA ASP A 153 -1.85 -7.76 16.62
C ASP A 153 -1.93 -7.54 15.10
N GLY A 154 -2.04 -6.29 14.66
CA GLY A 154 -2.14 -5.93 13.26
C GLY A 154 -0.89 -5.31 12.69
N ILE A 155 -0.85 -5.31 11.36
CA ILE A 155 0.07 -4.51 10.56
C ILE A 155 -0.70 -3.76 9.48
N GLU A 156 -0.07 -2.71 8.96
CA GLU A 156 -0.55 -2.00 7.78
C GLU A 156 0.54 -1.98 6.72
N ILE A 157 0.21 -2.45 5.52
CA ILE A 157 1.00 -2.18 4.32
C ILE A 157 0.55 -0.83 3.78
N ILE A 158 1.47 0.11 3.62
CA ILE A 158 1.21 1.45 3.10
C ILE A 158 2.02 1.65 1.83
N ALA A 159 1.33 1.92 0.72
CA ALA A 159 1.93 2.23 -0.56
C ALA A 159 1.49 3.61 -1.04
N ASP A 160 2.46 4.49 -1.28
CA ASP A 160 2.28 5.84 -1.81
C ASP A 160 2.72 5.88 -3.28
N PHE A 161 1.75 6.01 -4.17
CA PHE A 161 1.93 6.12 -5.62
C PHE A 161 1.86 7.59 -6.05
N PRO A 162 2.73 8.06 -6.95
CA PRO A 162 2.60 9.40 -7.51
C PRO A 162 1.22 9.65 -8.12
N SER A 163 0.62 10.81 -7.81
CA SER A 163 -0.67 11.25 -8.37
C SER A 163 -0.56 11.75 -9.81
N ALA A 164 0.63 12.17 -10.23
CA ALA A 164 0.96 12.55 -11.59
C ALA A 164 2.03 11.60 -12.12
N GLU A 165 1.87 11.14 -13.36
CA GLU A 165 2.86 10.28 -14.00
C GLU A 165 4.10 11.09 -14.42
N ASP A 166 5.21 10.92 -13.72
CA ASP A 166 6.55 11.02 -14.30
C ASP A 166 7.08 9.59 -14.57
N PHE A 167 6.25 8.72 -15.15
CA PHE A 167 6.72 7.42 -15.64
C PHE A 167 7.44 7.64 -16.97
N GLN A 168 8.76 7.89 -16.86
CA GLN A 168 9.66 8.05 -18.00
C GLN A 168 10.28 6.71 -18.41
#